data_AF-A0A349JMS6-F1
#
_entry.id   AF-A0A349JMS6-F1
#
_cell.length_a   1.000
_cell.length_b   1.000
_cell.length_c   1.000
_cell.angle_alpha   90.00
_cell.angle_beta   90.00
_cell.angle_gamma   90.00
#
_symmetry.space_group_name_H-M   'P 1'
#
loop_
_entity.id
_entity.type
_entity.pdbx_description
1 polymer ?
#
loop_
_entity_poly.entity_id
_entity_poly.type
_entity_poly.pdbx_seq_one_letter_code
_entity_poly.pdbx_strand_id
1 'polypeptide(L)'
;MPPTNEQFTQAANHWDLETLYIDLASTKGKRLTPVEKLHLRGLLSGYSPAEIADKLHKSVKGVESEMCTTLYPHIKSLVGKSNEKVENWRNITEWLEEAGYKTQLLAESQ
;
A
#
# COMPACT_ATOMS: atom_id res chain seq x y z
N MET A 1 -10.11 -12.36 19.03
CA MET A 1 -9.10 -11.78 18.14
C MET A 1 -9.79 -10.68 17.34
N PRO A 2 -9.32 -9.43 17.34
CA PRO A 2 -9.95 -8.39 16.54
C PRO A 2 -9.82 -8.77 15.05
N PRO A 3 -10.84 -8.52 14.24
CA PRO A 3 -10.76 -8.77 12.81
C PRO A 3 -9.61 -7.91 12.27
N THR A 4 -8.62 -8.56 11.64
CA THR A 4 -7.43 -7.93 11.04
C THR A 4 -7.78 -6.84 10.02
N ASN A 5 -9.05 -6.75 9.61
CA ASN A 5 -9.59 -5.77 8.67
C ASN A 5 -9.61 -4.32 9.21
N GLU A 6 -9.47 -4.13 10.53
CA GLU A 6 -9.51 -2.81 11.19
C GLU A 6 -8.13 -2.21 11.48
N GLN A 7 -7.03 -2.88 11.13
CA GLN A 7 -5.70 -2.27 11.29
C GLN A 7 -5.42 -1.28 10.14
N PHE A 8 -4.64 -0.24 10.47
CA PHE A 8 -4.19 0.78 9.50
C PHE A 8 -5.33 1.55 8.83
N THR A 9 -6.48 1.68 9.50
CA THR A 9 -7.64 2.45 9.00
C THR A 9 -7.34 3.92 8.77
N GLN A 10 -6.32 4.46 9.46
CA GLN A 10 -5.81 5.81 9.26
C GLN A 10 -5.35 6.09 7.81
N ALA A 11 -4.88 5.08 7.07
CA ALA A 11 -4.56 5.26 5.66
C ALA A 11 -5.78 5.70 4.84
N ALA A 12 -6.98 5.24 5.17
CA ALA A 12 -8.20 5.60 4.45
C ALA A 12 -8.55 7.09 4.57
N ASN A 13 -8.01 7.79 5.57
CA ASN A 13 -8.23 9.23 5.74
C ASN A 13 -7.35 10.07 4.80
N HIS A 14 -6.20 9.55 4.40
CA HIS A 14 -5.20 10.26 3.59
C HIS A 14 -5.04 9.67 2.19
N TRP A 15 -5.61 8.49 1.93
CA TRP A 15 -5.51 7.79 0.66
C TRP A 15 -6.85 7.29 0.18
N ASP A 16 -7.09 7.39 -1.12
CA ASP A 16 -8.22 6.78 -1.81
C ASP A 16 -7.96 5.28 -2.01
N LEU A 17 -8.19 4.53 -0.93
CA LEU A 17 -8.04 3.09 -0.92
C LEU A 17 -9.03 2.39 -1.84
N GLU A 18 -10.21 2.96 -2.05
CA GLU A 18 -11.24 2.35 -2.91
C GLU A 18 -10.74 2.31 -4.34
N THR A 19 -10.32 3.46 -4.87
CA THR A 19 -9.75 3.59 -6.22
C THR A 19 -8.49 2.73 -6.35
N LEU A 20 -7.56 2.81 -5.39
CA LEU A 20 -6.35 1.96 -5.36
C LEU A 20 -6.66 0.46 -5.45
N TYR A 21 -7.65 -0.02 -4.71
CA TYR A 21 -8.01 -1.44 -4.74
C TYR A 21 -8.65 -1.85 -6.07
N ILE A 22 -9.44 -0.96 -6.69
CA ILE A 22 -10.06 -1.21 -8.00
C ILE A 22 -8.96 -1.26 -9.07
N ASP A 23 -8.08 -0.28 -9.09
CA ASP A 23 -7.02 -0.20 -10.08
C ASP A 23 -6.00 -1.33 -9.93
N LEU A 24 -5.53 -1.60 -8.70
CA LEU A 24 -4.63 -2.73 -8.47
C LEU A 24 -5.30 -4.07 -8.83
N ALA A 25 -6.61 -4.23 -8.59
CA ALA A 25 -7.32 -5.43 -9.00
C ALA A 25 -7.40 -5.55 -10.53
N SER A 26 -7.52 -4.42 -11.22
CA SER A 26 -7.54 -4.33 -12.68
C SER A 26 -6.16 -4.62 -13.28
N THR A 27 -5.09 -4.04 -12.72
CA THR A 27 -3.70 -4.31 -13.09
C THR A 27 -3.31 -5.76 -12.85
N LYS A 28 -3.71 -6.33 -11.71
CA LYS A 28 -3.43 -7.74 -11.36
C LYS A 28 -4.34 -8.73 -12.10
N GLY A 29 -5.46 -8.26 -12.64
CA GLY A 29 -6.52 -9.10 -13.22
C GLY A 29 -7.33 -9.90 -12.20
N LYS A 30 -7.13 -9.69 -10.89
CA LYS A 30 -7.88 -10.35 -9.81
C LYS A 30 -7.99 -9.46 -8.59
N ARG A 31 -9.05 -9.67 -7.80
CA ARG A 31 -9.31 -8.91 -6.56
C ARG A 31 -8.15 -9.07 -5.57
N LEU A 32 -7.82 -7.99 -4.88
CA LEU A 32 -6.83 -8.02 -3.81
C LEU A 32 -7.35 -8.87 -2.66
N THR A 33 -6.47 -9.72 -2.14
CA THR A 33 -6.75 -10.48 -0.92
C THR A 33 -6.80 -9.54 0.29
N PRO A 34 -7.48 -9.94 1.37
CA PRO A 34 -7.51 -9.14 2.61
C PRO A 34 -6.11 -8.81 3.13
N VAL A 35 -5.17 -9.73 2.98
CA VAL A 35 -3.76 -9.56 3.37
C VAL A 35 -3.07 -8.46 2.56
N GLU A 36 -3.26 -8.44 1.25
CA GLU A 36 -2.64 -7.41 0.39
C GLU A 36 -3.20 -6.03 0.66
N LYS A 37 -4.53 -5.93 0.86
CA LYS A 37 -5.18 -4.67 1.26
C LYS A 37 -4.62 -4.14 2.56
N LEU A 38 -4.31 -5.05 3.49
CA LEU A 38 -3.77 -4.72 4.80
C LEU A 38 -2.31 -4.27 4.73
N HIS A 39 -1.46 -5.00 3.99
CA HIS A 39 -0.08 -4.60 3.73
C HIS A 39 -0.01 -3.24 3.04
N LEU A 40 -0.88 -3.00 2.05
CA LEU A 40 -0.96 -1.71 1.37
C LEU A 40 -1.36 -0.58 2.33
N ARG A 41 -2.40 -0.78 3.15
CA ARG A 41 -2.81 0.21 4.15
C ARG A 41 -1.71 0.52 5.17
N GLY A 42 -0.98 -0.51 5.62
CA GLY A 42 0.15 -0.32 6.51
C GLY A 42 1.20 0.57 5.87
N LEU A 43 1.55 0.30 4.62
CA LEU A 43 2.53 1.08 3.87
C LEU A 43 2.10 2.54 3.72
N LEU A 44 0.84 2.75 3.32
CA LEU A 44 0.25 4.08 3.10
C LEU A 44 0.08 4.88 4.40
N SER A 45 -0.06 4.19 5.53
CA SER A 45 -0.06 4.82 6.86
C SER A 45 1.36 5.23 7.30
N GLY A 46 2.40 4.96 6.51
CA GLY A 46 3.79 5.27 6.82
C GLY A 46 4.52 4.22 7.66
N TYR A 47 3.98 3.01 7.78
CA TYR A 47 4.67 1.89 8.43
C TYR A 47 5.61 1.19 7.44
N SER A 48 6.78 0.81 7.94
CA SER A 48 7.71 -0.04 7.20
C SER A 48 7.18 -1.49 7.09
N PRO A 49 7.62 -2.26 6.08
CA PRO A 49 7.28 -3.69 5.97
C PRO A 49 7.55 -4.50 7.25
N ALA A 50 8.61 -4.14 8.00
CA ALA A 50 8.94 -4.76 9.27
C ALA A 50 7.91 -4.45 10.36
N GLU A 51 7.48 -3.20 10.50
CA GLU A 51 6.43 -2.81 11.46
C GLU A 51 5.07 -3.40 11.11
N ILE A 52 4.76 -3.49 9.82
CA ILE A 52 3.55 -4.16 9.34
C ILE A 52 3.60 -5.64 9.72
N ALA A 53 4.72 -6.32 9.49
CA ALA A 53 4.88 -7.72 9.85
C ALA A 53 4.72 -7.95 11.36
N ASP A 54 5.32 -7.09 12.18
CA ASP A 54 5.18 -7.13 13.64
C ASP A 54 3.70 -7.02 14.07
N LYS A 55 2.99 -6.00 13.57
CA LYS A 55 1.55 -5.78 13.85
C LYS A 55 0.65 -6.91 13.35
N LEU A 56 1.05 -7.57 12.28
CA LEU A 56 0.34 -8.72 11.72
C LEU A 56 0.76 -10.05 12.34
N HIS A 57 1.68 -10.04 13.30
CA HIS A 57 2.29 -11.25 13.88
C HIS A 57 2.82 -12.20 12.81
N LYS A 58 3.36 -11.64 11.72
CA LYS A 58 3.97 -12.36 10.60
C LYS A 58 5.48 -12.21 10.62
N SER A 59 6.16 -13.10 9.90
CA SER A 59 7.60 -12.96 9.69
C SER A 59 7.91 -11.75 8.80
N VAL A 60 8.76 -10.85 9.30
CA VAL A 60 9.27 -9.68 8.57
C VAL A 60 9.78 -10.06 7.19
N LYS A 61 10.63 -11.10 7.11
CA LYS A 61 11.17 -11.60 5.84
C LYS A 61 10.09 -12.07 4.88
N GLY A 62 9.01 -12.66 5.40
CA GLY A 62 7.88 -13.12 4.59
C GLY A 62 7.11 -11.94 3.99
N VAL A 63 6.81 -10.92 4.80
CA VAL A 63 6.11 -9.72 4.35
C VAL A 63 6.96 -8.90 3.38
N GLU A 64 8.24 -8.68 3.67
CA GLU A 64 9.16 -7.99 2.78
C GLU A 64 9.28 -8.68 1.42
N SER A 65 9.46 -10.01 1.42
CA SER A 65 9.53 -10.79 0.20
C SER A 65 8.22 -10.73 -0.60
N GLU A 66 7.07 -10.88 0.05
CA GLU A 66 5.76 -10.81 -0.59
C GLU A 66 5.49 -9.41 -1.17
N MET A 67 5.81 -8.35 -0.43
CA MET A 67 5.66 -6.98 -0.92
C MET A 67 6.58 -6.71 -2.11
N CYS A 68 7.84 -7.15 -2.07
CA CYS A 68 8.79 -6.92 -3.15
C CYS A 68 8.48 -7.75 -4.41
N THR A 69 7.95 -8.96 -4.25
CA THR A 69 7.65 -9.88 -5.37
C THR A 69 6.25 -9.71 -5.95
N THR A 70 5.28 -9.29 -5.14
CA THR A 70 3.87 -9.21 -5.53
C THR A 70 3.37 -7.78 -5.52
N LEU A 71 3.45 -7.08 -4.38
CA LEU A 71 2.81 -5.77 -4.22
C LEU A 71 3.50 -4.68 -5.08
N TYR A 72 4.83 -4.59 -5.02
CA TYR A 72 5.60 -3.55 -5.69
C TYR A 72 5.48 -3.63 -7.22
N PRO A 73 5.61 -4.79 -7.88
CA PRO A 73 5.40 -4.87 -9.33
C PRO A 73 4.01 -4.41 -9.76
N HIS A 74 2.96 -4.74 -8.98
CA HIS A 74 1.60 -4.31 -9.28
C HIS A 74 1.44 -2.79 -9.14
N ILE A 75 1.96 -2.19 -8.06
CA ILE A 75 1.90 -0.73 -7.89
C ILE A 75 2.72 -0.02 -8.97
N LYS A 76 3.90 -0.53 -9.30
CA LYS A 76 4.74 0.02 -10.37
C LYS A 76 4.05 -0.02 -11.72
N SER A 77 3.40 -1.15 -12.05
CA SER A 77 2.63 -1.25 -13.27
C SER A 77 1.43 -0.30 -13.26
N LEU A 78 0.83 -0.06 -12.08
CA LEU A 78 -0.28 0.86 -11.92
C LEU A 78 0.13 2.32 -12.15
N VAL A 79 1.24 2.76 -11.56
CA VAL A 79 1.75 4.13 -11.68
C VAL A 79 2.63 4.34 -12.93
N GLY A 80 2.79 3.32 -13.78
CA GLY A 80 3.66 3.39 -14.97
C GLY A 80 5.17 3.42 -14.67
N LYS A 81 5.57 3.07 -13.44
CA LYS A 81 6.95 3.06 -12.91
C LYS A 81 7.61 1.68 -12.96
N SER A 82 7.18 0.82 -13.88
CA SER A 82 7.65 -0.56 -14.04
C SER A 82 9.19 -0.67 -14.12
N ASN A 83 9.81 0.31 -14.77
CA ASN A 83 11.26 0.36 -15.03
C ASN A 83 12.08 0.95 -13.87
N GLU A 84 11.45 1.63 -12.91
CA GLU A 84 12.16 2.25 -11.78
C GLU A 84 12.48 1.23 -10.69
N LYS A 85 13.64 1.31 -10.04
CA LYS A 85 13.96 0.38 -8.95
C LYS A 85 13.33 0.87 -7.64
N VAL A 86 12.67 -0.02 -6.91
CA VAL A 86 12.18 0.29 -5.55
C VAL A 86 13.33 0.11 -4.59
N GLU A 87 14.02 1.19 -4.27
CA GLU A 87 15.13 1.15 -3.30
C GLU A 87 14.62 1.34 -1.86
N ASN A 88 13.55 2.11 -1.71
CA ASN A 88 12.87 2.31 -0.45
C ASN A 88 11.36 2.09 -0.63
N TRP A 89 10.72 1.52 0.38
CA TRP A 89 9.27 1.36 0.41
C TRP A 89 8.55 2.71 0.37
N ARG A 90 9.22 3.81 0.78
CA ARG A 90 8.70 5.18 0.65
C ARG A 90 8.48 5.61 -0.80
N ASN A 91 9.29 5.10 -1.75
CA ASN A 91 9.10 5.40 -3.17
C ASN A 91 7.70 4.94 -3.63
N ILE A 92 7.18 3.84 -3.07
CA ILE A 92 5.85 3.35 -3.39
C ILE A 92 4.79 4.37 -2.96
N THR A 93 4.90 4.90 -1.74
CA THR A 93 3.98 5.93 -1.27
C THR A 93 4.11 7.20 -2.10
N GLU A 94 5.32 7.63 -2.44
CA GLU A 94 5.55 8.81 -3.28
C GLU A 94 4.92 8.65 -4.68
N TRP A 95 5.12 7.50 -5.34
CA TRP A 95 4.52 7.28 -6.66
C TRP A 95 2.99 7.25 -6.63
N LEU A 96 2.40 6.70 -5.56
CA LEU A 96 0.95 6.72 -5.39
C LEU A 96 0.43 8.13 -5.13
N GLU A 97 1.20 8.97 -4.42
CA GLU A 97 0.90 10.39 -4.24
C GLU A 97 0.96 11.14 -5.57
N GLU A 98 2.03 10.95 -6.35
CA GLU A 98 2.20 11.56 -7.68
C GLU A 98 1.10 11.14 -8.66
N ALA A 99 0.60 9.90 -8.54
CA ALA A 99 -0.50 9.40 -9.35
C ALA A 99 -1.88 9.93 -8.92
N GLY A 100 -1.95 10.71 -7.84
CA GLY A 100 -3.19 11.36 -7.37
C GLY A 100 -4.06 10.50 -6.45
N TYR A 101 -3.55 9.38 -5.92
CA TYR A 101 -4.30 8.54 -4.99
C TYR A 101 -4.32 9.08 -3.57
N LYS A 102 -3.45 10.03 -3.23
CA LYS A 102 -3.44 10.64 -1.91
C LYS A 102 -4.61 11.61 -1.83
N THR A 103 -5.61 11.29 -1.00
CA THR A 103 -6.67 12.22 -0.67
C THR A 103 -6.05 13.35 0.14
N GLN A 104 -5.82 14.48 -0.52
CA GLN A 104 -5.50 15.73 0.13
C GLN A 104 -6.69 16.12 1.00
N LEU A 105 -6.73 15.64 2.23
CA LEU A 105 -7.62 16.20 3.23
C LEU A 105 -7.04 17.56 3.59
N LEU A 106 -7.44 18.56 2.79
CA LEU A 106 -7.24 19.99 2.96
C LEU A 106 -6.01 20.38 3.80
N ALA A 107 -4.87 20.55 3.13
CA ALA A 107 -3.95 21.61 3.53
C ALA A 107 -4.49 22.96 3.02
N GLU A 108 -5.76 23.27 3.32
CA GLU A 108 -6.22 24.65 3.43
C GLU A 108 -6.28 24.95 4.93
N SER A 109 -5.24 25.62 5.42
CA SER A 109 -5.31 26.42 6.64
C SER A 109 -4.21 27.48 6.56
N GLN A 110 -4.58 28.55 5.83
CA GLN A 110 -4.24 29.97 5.96
C GLN A 110 -2.78 30.43 5.89
#